data_AF-A0A425VSH7-F1
#
_entry.id   AF-A0A425VSH7-F1
#
_cell.length_a   1.000
_cell.length_b   1.000
_cell.length_c   1.000
_cell.angle_alpha   90.00
_cell.angle_beta   90.00
_cell.angle_gamma   90.00
#
_symmetry.space_group_name_H-M   'P 1'
#
loop_
_entity.id
_entity.type
_entity.pdbx_description
1 polymer ?
#
loop_
_entity_poly.entity_id
_entity_poly.type
_entity_poly.pdbx_seq_one_letter_code
_entity_poly.pdbx_strand_id
1 'polypeptide(L)'
;MNDACKKLKIVCIVSLVVGLLATVCSIALIVVNHMNPRAYVGLLDGVLCTYMGFHCARQINVPSNANHIKRLSSVMVLVMFFCAAYILVAPQKSLAEIFVGSACVVMALLVFMLAKKVETILEAK
;
A
#
# COMPACT_ATOMS: atom_id res chain seq x y z
N MET A 1 -11.75 17.28 13.06
CA MET A 1 -10.87 16.66 12.03
C MET A 1 -11.42 17.01 10.66
N ASN A 2 -10.62 17.65 9.80
CA ASN A 2 -11.01 18.07 8.45
C ASN A 2 -11.44 16.83 7.62
N ASP A 3 -12.41 16.95 6.72
CA ASP A 3 -12.96 15.78 6.00
C ASP A 3 -11.92 15.06 5.13
N ALA A 4 -10.90 15.78 4.65
CA ALA A 4 -9.75 15.19 3.96
C ALA A 4 -8.93 14.27 4.88
N CYS A 5 -8.68 14.65 6.14
CA CYS A 5 -7.97 13.81 7.11
C CYS A 5 -8.77 12.55 7.47
N LYS A 6 -10.11 12.66 7.56
CA LYS A 6 -10.99 11.48 7.75
C LYS A 6 -10.87 10.51 6.58
N LYS A 7 -10.95 11.00 5.34
CA LYS A 7 -10.80 10.18 4.13
C LYS A 7 -9.44 9.50 4.09
N LEU A 8 -8.35 10.23 4.35
CA LEU A 8 -7.01 9.66 4.41
C LEU A 8 -6.91 8.56 5.47
N LYS A 9 -7.44 8.78 6.67
CA LYS A 9 -7.45 7.76 7.73
C LYS A 9 -8.19 6.49 7.32
N ILE A 10 -9.36 6.63 6.71
CA ILE A 10 -10.13 5.49 6.19
C ILE A 10 -9.32 4.72 5.15
N VAL A 11 -8.71 5.41 4.17
CA VAL A 11 -7.90 4.77 3.14
C VAL A 11 -6.68 4.05 3.74
N CYS A 12 -6.01 4.63 4.75
CA CYS A 12 -4.93 3.94 5.45
C CYS A 12 -5.40 2.64 6.14
N ILE A 13 -6.59 2.65 6.76
CA ILE A 13 -7.19 1.46 7.37
C ILE A 13 -7.56 0.42 6.32
N VAL A 14 -8.14 0.84 5.19
CA VAL A 14 -8.41 -0.09 4.07
C VAL A 14 -7.11 -0.67 3.53
N SER A 15 -6.06 0.14 3.41
CA SER A 15 -4.74 -0.31 2.96
C SER A 15 -4.14 -1.35 3.90
N LEU A 16 -4.36 -1.19 5.21
CA LEU A 16 -3.95 -2.17 6.21
C LEU A 16 -4.62 -3.53 5.97
N VAL A 17 -5.94 -3.53 5.77
CA VAL A 17 -6.72 -4.75 5.52
C VAL A 17 -6.31 -5.41 4.20
N VAL A 18 -6.17 -4.62 3.13
CA VAL A 18 -5.72 -5.11 1.81
C VAL A 18 -4.32 -5.72 1.91
N GLY A 19 -3.38 -5.06 2.60
CA GLY A 19 -2.03 -5.59 2.81
C GLY A 19 -2.03 -6.91 3.58
N LEU A 20 -2.89 -7.05 4.60
CA LEU A 20 -3.00 -8.29 5.37
C LEU A 20 -3.54 -9.44 4.49
N LEU A 21 -4.57 -9.19 3.70
CA LEU A 21 -5.11 -10.16 2.74
C LEU A 21 -4.05 -10.55 1.71
N ALA A 22 -3.34 -9.58 1.15
CA ALA A 22 -2.25 -9.83 0.20
C ALA A 22 -1.15 -10.70 0.82
N THR A 23 -0.75 -10.41 2.07
CA THR A 23 0.24 -11.19 2.83
C THR A 23 -0.21 -12.64 2.99
N VAL A 24 -1.46 -12.86 3.42
CA VAL A 24 -2.02 -14.22 3.59
C VAL A 24 -2.09 -14.97 2.26
N CYS A 25 -2.52 -14.31 1.18
CA CYS A 25 -2.55 -14.89 -0.16
C CYS A 25 -1.14 -15.29 -0.64
N SER A 26 -0.14 -14.43 -0.43
CA SER A 26 1.24 -14.72 -0.79
C SER A 26 1.82 -15.88 0.02
N ILE A 27 1.52 -15.98 1.32
CA ILE A 27 1.91 -17.14 2.14
C ILE A 27 1.29 -18.42 1.58
N ALA A 28 0.00 -18.41 1.25
CA ALA A 28 -0.67 -19.57 0.67
C ALA A 28 -0.03 -19.99 -0.67
N LEU A 29 0.34 -19.04 -1.52
CA LEU A 29 1.06 -19.31 -2.77
C LEU A 29 2.45 -19.92 -2.54
N ILE A 30 3.19 -19.47 -1.52
CA ILE A 30 4.48 -20.06 -1.15
C ILE A 30 4.30 -21.50 -0.66
N VAL A 31 3.28 -21.77 0.15
CA VAL A 31 3.00 -23.13 0.66
C VAL A 31 2.66 -24.09 -0.49
N VAL A 32 1.87 -23.65 -1.46
CA VAL A 32 1.50 -24.46 -2.63
C VAL A 32 2.67 -24.64 -3.60
N ASN A 33 3.48 -23.59 -3.82
CA ASN A 33 4.62 -23.64 -4.72
C ASN A 33 5.79 -22.77 -4.22
N HIS A 34 6.62 -23.37 -3.36
CA HIS A 34 7.76 -22.71 -2.72
C HIS A 34 8.83 -22.22 -3.71
N MET A 35 8.84 -22.74 -4.94
CA MET A 35 9.79 -22.35 -5.99
C MET A 35 9.34 -21.13 -6.79
N ASN A 36 8.16 -20.56 -6.52
CA ASN A 36 7.67 -19.37 -7.23
C ASN A 36 8.24 -18.08 -6.62
N PRO A 37 9.25 -17.43 -7.23
CA PRO A 37 9.87 -16.22 -6.67
C PRO A 37 8.87 -15.06 -6.53
N ARG A 38 7.82 -15.03 -7.37
CA ARG A 38 6.79 -13.98 -7.34
C ARG A 38 5.95 -14.02 -6.08
N ALA A 39 5.76 -15.20 -5.48
CA ALA A 39 5.02 -15.32 -4.24
C ALA A 39 5.75 -14.61 -3.08
N TYR A 40 7.08 -14.65 -3.06
CA TYR A 40 7.91 -13.91 -2.10
C TYR A 40 7.91 -12.40 -2.35
N VAL A 41 7.93 -11.97 -3.62
CA VAL A 41 7.78 -10.55 -3.95
C VAL A 41 6.40 -10.04 -3.53
N GLY A 42 5.34 -10.82 -3.76
CA GLY A 42 3.99 -10.49 -3.28
C GLY A 42 3.90 -10.46 -1.76
N LEU A 43 4.65 -11.32 -1.06
CA LEU A 43 4.73 -11.30 0.40
C LEU A 43 5.34 -9.98 0.90
N LEU A 44 6.45 -9.56 0.29
CA LEU A 44 7.07 -8.27 0.59
C LEU A 44 6.12 -7.10 0.32
N ASP A 45 5.44 -7.12 -0.82
CA ASP A 45 4.47 -6.09 -1.22
C ASP A 45 3.30 -5.99 -0.21
N GLY A 46 2.73 -7.15 0.17
CA GLY A 46 1.68 -7.24 1.18
C GLY A 46 2.12 -6.69 2.54
N VAL A 47 3.30 -7.08 3.03
CA VAL A 47 3.85 -6.62 4.32
C VAL A 47 4.12 -5.12 4.30
N LEU A 48 4.68 -4.59 3.22
CA LEU A 48 4.91 -3.15 3.06
C LEU A 48 3.58 -2.37 3.03
N CYS A 49 2.55 -2.91 2.37
CA CYS A 49 1.22 -2.32 2.31
C CYS A 49 0.55 -2.29 3.69
N THR A 50 0.65 -3.39 4.45
CA THR A 50 0.22 -3.47 5.84
C THR A 50 0.95 -2.44 6.71
N TYR A 51 2.28 -2.38 6.61
CA TYR A 51 3.11 -1.45 7.37
C TYR A 51 2.72 0.00 7.09
N MET A 52 2.62 0.38 5.82
CA MET A 52 2.20 1.71 5.40
C MET A 52 0.80 2.03 5.95
N GLY A 53 -0.18 1.13 5.77
CA GLY A 53 -1.54 1.33 6.26
C GLY A 53 -1.59 1.58 7.77
N PHE A 54 -0.90 0.75 8.56
CA PHE A 54 -0.82 0.89 10.02
C PHE A 54 -0.16 2.20 10.43
N HIS A 55 1.03 2.48 9.89
CA HIS A 55 1.83 3.63 10.29
C HIS A 55 1.16 4.95 9.90
N CYS A 56 0.65 5.05 8.67
CA CYS A 56 -0.05 6.24 8.19
C CYS A 56 -1.38 6.48 8.92
N ALA A 57 -2.13 5.42 9.27
CA ALA A 57 -3.36 5.55 10.05
C ALA A 57 -3.13 6.08 11.47
N ARG A 58 -1.98 5.79 12.07
CA ARG A 58 -1.58 6.34 13.37
C ARG A 58 -1.11 7.78 13.25
N GLN A 59 -0.26 8.08 12.27
CA GLN A 59 0.33 9.41 12.11
C GLN A 59 -0.68 10.50 11.76
N ILE A 60 -1.75 10.18 11.01
CA ILE A 60 -2.74 11.16 10.56
C ILE A 60 -3.61 11.74 11.69
N ASN A 61 -3.58 11.15 12.89
CA ASN A 61 -4.23 11.74 14.06
C ASN A 61 -3.67 13.14 14.38
N VAL A 62 -2.44 13.44 13.94
CA VAL A 62 -1.83 14.76 14.01
C VAL A 62 -1.65 15.30 12.58
N PRO A 63 -2.45 16.29 12.13
CA PRO A 63 -2.45 16.74 10.73
C PRO A 63 -1.11 17.28 10.22
N SER A 64 -0.26 17.83 11.09
CA SER A 64 1.09 18.31 10.71
C SER A 64 2.01 17.20 10.18
N ASN A 65 1.69 15.93 10.46
CA ASN A 65 2.43 14.78 9.94
C ASN A 65 2.09 14.46 8.46
N ALA A 66 1.17 15.18 7.82
CA ALA A 66 0.77 14.91 6.43
C ALA A 66 1.96 14.90 5.45
N ASN A 67 2.95 15.78 5.63
CA ASN A 67 4.16 15.79 4.80
C ASN A 67 5.01 14.52 5.00
N HIS A 68 5.11 14.03 6.24
CA HIS A 68 5.80 12.77 6.53
C HIS A 68 5.08 11.57 5.90
N ILE A 69 3.74 11.52 5.99
CA ILE A 69 2.91 10.49 5.35
C ILE A 69 3.08 10.54 3.83
N LYS A 70 3.11 11.74 3.22
CA LYS A 70 3.36 11.91 1.79
C LYS A 70 4.71 11.35 1.37
N ARG A 71 5.80 11.68 2.10
CA ARG A 71 7.14 11.17 1.79
C ARG A 71 7.24 9.65 1.93
N LEU A 72 6.66 9.09 2.99
CA LEU A 72 6.62 7.65 3.19
C LEU A 72 5.85 6.97 2.06
N SER A 73 4.63 7.45 1.77
CA SER A 73 3.80 6.88 0.71
C SER A 73 4.41 7.04 -0.68
N SER A 74 5.15 8.10 -0.99
CA SER A 74 5.85 8.21 -2.28
C SER A 74 6.93 7.15 -2.46
N VAL A 75 7.68 6.84 -1.40
CA VAL A 75 8.67 5.76 -1.42
C VAL A 75 7.98 4.41 -1.57
N MET A 76 6.88 4.18 -0.83
CA MET A 76 6.10 2.95 -0.93
C MET A 76 5.51 2.75 -2.32
N VAL A 77 4.95 3.80 -2.95
CA VAL A 77 4.45 3.74 -4.33
C VAL A 77 5.54 3.26 -5.28
N LEU A 78 6.76 3.80 -5.18
CA LEU A 78 7.87 3.40 -6.05
C LEU A 78 8.24 1.93 -5.86
N VAL A 79 8.39 1.49 -4.61
CA VAL A 79 8.77 0.10 -4.30
C VAL A 79 7.67 -0.87 -4.77
N MET A 80 6.42 -0.60 -4.42
CA MET A 80 5.29 -1.45 -4.80
C MET A 80 5.09 -1.46 -6.32
N PHE A 81 5.38 -0.37 -7.02
CA PHE A 81 5.33 -0.34 -8.48
C PHE A 81 6.31 -1.33 -9.11
N PHE A 82 7.55 -1.41 -8.60
CA PHE A 82 8.51 -2.41 -9.06
C PHE A 82 8.08 -3.84 -8.72
N CYS A 83 7.54 -4.07 -7.52
CA CYS A 83 6.97 -5.36 -7.12
C CYS A 83 5.84 -5.78 -8.07
N ALA A 84 4.89 -4.88 -8.33
CA ALA A 84 3.77 -5.11 -9.24
C ALA A 84 4.23 -5.36 -10.67
N ALA A 85 5.18 -4.57 -11.18
CA ALA A 85 5.75 -4.77 -12.51
C ALA A 85 6.37 -6.17 -12.63
N TYR A 86 7.17 -6.58 -11.64
CA TYR A 86 7.78 -7.92 -11.62
C TYR A 86 6.73 -9.04 -11.62
N ILE A 87 5.70 -8.93 -10.79
CA ILE A 87 4.62 -9.93 -10.69
C ILE A 87 3.79 -9.98 -11.99
N LEU A 88 3.49 -8.81 -12.58
CA LEU A 88 2.58 -8.68 -13.72
C LEU A 88 3.25 -8.91 -15.08
N VAL A 89 4.57 -8.76 -15.22
CA VAL A 89 5.28 -9.03 -16.48
C VAL A 89 5.29 -10.52 -16.83
N ALA A 90 5.16 -11.40 -15.84
CA ALA A 90 5.20 -12.84 -16.08
C ALA A 90 4.00 -13.33 -16.94
N PRO A 91 4.26 -14.19 -17.95
CA PRO A 91 3.23 -14.61 -18.91
C PRO A 91 2.18 -15.55 -18.31
N GLN A 92 2.54 -16.35 -17.31
CA GLN A 92 1.61 -17.23 -16.59
C GLN A 92 1.49 -16.78 -15.14
N LYS A 93 0.45 -16.01 -14.84
CA LYS A 93 0.18 -15.46 -13.50
C LYS A 93 -1.22 -15.86 -13.02
N SER A 94 -1.30 -16.19 -11.76
CA SER A 94 -2.58 -16.51 -11.10
C SER A 94 -3.38 -15.22 -10.84
N LEU A 95 -4.70 -15.36 -10.67
CA LEU A 95 -5.55 -14.24 -10.26
C LEU A 95 -5.11 -13.63 -8.92
N ALA A 96 -4.60 -14.46 -8.00
CA ALA A 96 -4.08 -14.01 -6.71
C ALA A 96 -2.85 -13.10 -6.87
N GLU A 97 -1.91 -13.45 -7.76
CA GLU A 97 -0.74 -12.62 -8.06
C GLU A 97 -1.13 -11.27 -8.67
N ILE A 98 -2.12 -11.26 -9.57
CA ILE A 98 -2.64 -10.02 -10.14
C ILE A 98 -3.26 -9.14 -9.05
N PHE A 99 -4.08 -9.72 -8.17
CA PHE A 99 -4.70 -9.01 -7.07
C PHE A 99 -3.65 -8.40 -6.14
N VAL A 100 -2.67 -9.19 -5.70
CA VAL A 100 -1.59 -8.73 -4.80
C VAL A 100 -0.83 -7.56 -5.41
N GLY A 101 -0.34 -7.72 -6.65
CA GLY A 101 0.49 -6.69 -7.29
C GLY A 101 -0.29 -5.42 -7.64
N SER A 102 -1.57 -5.53 -8.04
CA SER A 102 -2.36 -4.34 -8.41
C SER A 102 -2.94 -3.60 -7.22
N ALA A 103 -3.47 -4.31 -6.23
CA ALA A 103 -4.17 -3.70 -5.10
C ALA A 103 -3.20 -2.90 -4.20
N CYS A 104 -2.01 -3.41 -3.90
CA CYS A 104 -1.04 -2.74 -3.03
C CYS A 104 -0.59 -1.40 -3.62
N VAL A 105 -0.24 -1.36 -4.91
CA VAL A 105 0.14 -0.13 -5.62
C VAL A 105 -0.99 0.89 -5.63
N VAL A 106 -2.22 0.47 -5.93
CA VAL A 106 -3.39 1.37 -5.95
C VAL A 106 -3.61 1.97 -4.56
N MET A 107 -3.51 1.17 -3.50
CA MET A 107 -3.66 1.67 -2.13
C MET A 107 -2.56 2.67 -1.75
N ALA A 108 -1.30 2.40 -2.11
CA ALA A 108 -0.20 3.34 -1.88
C ALA A 108 -0.39 4.66 -2.63
N LEU A 109 -0.85 4.61 -3.88
CA LEU A 109 -1.17 5.80 -4.67
C LEU A 109 -2.31 6.62 -4.04
N LEU A 110 -3.37 5.96 -3.57
CA LEU A 110 -4.49 6.63 -2.90
C LEU A 110 -4.04 7.32 -1.61
N VAL A 111 -3.22 6.66 -0.79
CA VAL A 111 -2.64 7.26 0.43
C VAL A 111 -1.79 8.48 0.06
N PHE A 112 -0.94 8.39 -0.95
CA PHE A 112 -0.10 9.50 -1.42
C PHE A 112 -0.93 10.69 -1.89
N MET A 113 -1.92 10.46 -2.76
CA MET A 113 -2.79 11.50 -3.32
C MET A 113 -3.57 12.24 -2.22
N LEU A 114 -4.10 11.50 -1.24
CA LEU A 114 -4.83 12.08 -0.13
C LEU A 114 -3.90 12.80 0.86
N ALA A 115 -2.70 12.28 1.13
CA ALA A 115 -1.71 12.96 1.95
C ALA A 115 -1.27 14.29 1.34
N LYS A 116 -0.98 14.30 0.03
CA LYS A 116 -0.69 15.52 -0.73
C LYS A 116 -1.84 16.53 -0.59
N LYS A 117 -3.09 16.10 -0.78
CA LYS A 117 -4.26 16.97 -0.64
C LYS A 117 -4.39 17.57 0.77
N VAL A 118 -4.14 16.78 1.82
CA VAL A 118 -4.20 17.27 3.21
C VAL A 118 -3.12 18.32 3.48
N GLU A 119 -1.90 18.10 2.99
CA GLU A 119 -0.79 19.06 3.11
C GLU A 119 -1.12 20.38 2.40
N THR A 120 -1.63 20.34 1.17
CA THR A 120 -1.98 21.57 0.43
C THR A 120 -3.04 22.40 1.16
N ILE A 121 -4.00 21.75 1.84
CA ILE A 121 -5.02 22.44 2.64
C ILE A 121 -4.43 23.05 3.93
N LEU A 122 -3.40 22.43 4.49
CA LEU A 122 -2.71 22.93 5.68
C LEU A 122 -1.82 24.14 5.35
N GLU A 123 -1.15 24.14 4.19
CA GLU A 123 -0.31 25.26 3.73
C GLU A 123 -1.13 26.48 3.28
N ALA A 124 -2.38 26.28 2.88
CA ALA A 124 -3.29 27.35 2.47
C ALA A 124 -4.00 28.06 3.64
N LYS A 125 -3.76 27.63 4.89
CA LYS A 125 -4.32 28.20 6.12
C LYS A 125 -3.26 28.96 6.90
#